data_AF-A0A3D4ZUV1-F1
#
_entry.id   AF-A0A3D4ZUV1-F1
#
_cell.length_a   1.000
_cell.length_b   1.000
_cell.length_c   1.000
_cell.angle_alpha   90.00
_cell.angle_beta   90.00
_cell.angle_gamma   90.00
#
_symmetry.space_group_name_H-M   'P 1'
#
loop_
_entity.id
_entity.type
_entity.pdbx_description
1 polymer ?
#
loop_
_entity_poly.entity_id
_entity_poly.type
_entity_poly.pdbx_seq_one_letter_code
_entity_poly.pdbx_strand_id
1 'polypeptide(L)'
;MRQIGEYVGERTDAADTVFVWGDQNEILYWAGRELGADAPWATTRVLGFSHAAYVGTPRVRETIDWDWLAAQWERWRPTYVVVAPRVEILEFRYAEEFSPEKLPELQLLIDEAYELETTIDGYRLFRRTSPRN
;
A
#
# COMPACT_ATOMS: atom_id res chain seq x y z
N MET A 1 -14.08 -1.25 -2.16
CA MET A 1 -13.04 -1.88 -1.32
C MET A 1 -13.27 -3.37 -1.07
N ARG A 2 -14.47 -3.82 -0.70
CA ARG A 2 -14.80 -5.25 -0.57
C ARG A 2 -14.31 -6.16 -1.71
N GLN A 3 -14.66 -5.82 -2.96
CA GLN A 3 -14.28 -6.62 -4.13
C GLN A 3 -12.75 -6.78 -4.27
N ILE A 4 -11.98 -5.76 -3.91
CA ILE A 4 -10.51 -5.79 -3.94
C ILE A 4 -9.99 -6.74 -2.87
N GLY A 5 -10.52 -6.66 -1.65
CA GLY A 5 -10.14 -7.56 -0.57
C GLY A 5 -10.49 -9.02 -0.85
N GLU A 6 -11.71 -9.30 -1.32
CA GLU A 6 -12.13 -10.65 -1.72
C GLU A 6 -11.23 -11.22 -2.84
N TYR A 7 -10.92 -10.41 -3.86
CA TYR A 7 -10.02 -10.81 -4.94
C TYR A 7 -8.63 -11.24 -4.43
N VAL A 8 -8.06 -10.47 -3.51
CA VAL A 8 -6.77 -10.77 -2.88
C VAL A 8 -6.88 -12.01 -1.99
N GLY A 9 -7.94 -12.13 -1.20
CA GLY A 9 -8.19 -13.27 -0.30
C GLY A 9 -8.33 -14.60 -1.03
N GLU A 10 -8.89 -14.61 -2.24
CA GLU A 10 -8.99 -15.81 -3.08
C GLU A 10 -7.64 -16.27 -3.67
N ARG A 11 -6.62 -15.40 -3.70
CA ARG A 11 -5.35 -15.61 -4.43
C ARG A 11 -4.12 -15.69 -3.53
N THR A 12 -4.35 -15.70 -2.22
CA THR A 12 -3.33 -15.72 -1.18
C THR A 12 -3.67 -16.81 -0.16
N ASP A 13 -2.66 -17.30 0.56
CA ASP A 13 -2.84 -18.19 1.71
C ASP A 13 -2.98 -17.37 3.01
N ALA A 14 -3.53 -17.96 4.06
CA ALA A 14 -3.75 -17.25 5.33
C ALA A 14 -2.47 -16.70 5.98
N ALA A 15 -1.30 -17.26 5.65
CA ALA A 15 0.00 -16.81 6.13
C ALA A 15 0.61 -15.69 5.27
N ASP A 16 0.02 -15.37 4.12
CA ASP A 16 0.49 -14.28 3.27
C ASP A 16 0.15 -12.93 3.89
N THR A 17 1.00 -11.95 3.59
CA THR A 17 0.76 -10.55 3.94
C THR A 17 0.41 -9.72 2.71
N VAL A 18 -0.28 -8.60 2.94
CA VAL A 18 -0.70 -7.66 1.90
C VAL A 18 -0.31 -6.26 2.32
N PHE A 19 0.31 -5.50 1.42
CA PHE A 19 0.55 -4.08 1.63
C PHE A 19 -0.47 -3.28 0.83
N VAL A 20 -1.03 -2.22 1.42
CA VAL A 20 -1.95 -1.31 0.74
C VAL A 20 -1.40 0.10 0.80
N TRP A 21 -1.05 0.66 -0.36
CA TRP A 21 -0.79 2.09 -0.54
C TRP A 21 -2.11 2.83 -0.70
N GLY A 22 -2.67 3.29 0.42
CA GLY A 22 -4.01 3.87 0.49
C GLY A 22 -4.70 3.59 1.82
N ASP A 23 -6.03 3.56 1.79
CA ASP A 23 -6.82 3.08 2.93
C ASP A 23 -6.79 1.54 2.97
N GLN A 24 -6.17 1.01 4.01
CA GLN A 24 -5.87 -0.41 4.14
C GLN A 24 -6.96 -1.21 4.88
N ASN A 25 -7.78 -0.57 5.71
CA ASN A 25 -8.57 -1.29 6.72
C ASN A 25 -9.61 -2.22 6.11
N GLU A 26 -10.43 -1.69 5.19
CA GLU A 26 -11.50 -2.48 4.60
C GLU A 26 -10.96 -3.56 3.65
N ILE A 27 -9.88 -3.27 2.91
CA ILE A 27 -9.23 -4.25 2.02
C ILE A 27 -8.70 -5.44 2.82
N LEU A 28 -7.95 -5.18 3.90
CA LEU A 28 -7.37 -6.24 4.74
C LEU A 28 -8.45 -7.06 5.47
N TYR A 29 -9.52 -6.40 5.92
CA TYR A 29 -10.66 -7.08 6.54
C TYR A 29 -11.27 -8.12 5.61
N TRP A 30 -11.56 -7.75 4.35
CA TRP A 30 -12.16 -8.68 3.39
C TRP A 30 -11.18 -9.69 2.81
N ALA A 31 -9.90 -9.33 2.70
CA ALA A 31 -8.85 -10.27 2.31
C ALA A 31 -8.59 -11.32 3.40
N GLY A 32 -8.82 -10.97 4.67
CA GLY A 32 -8.44 -11.79 5.81
C GLY A 32 -6.93 -12.01 5.85
N ARG A 33 -6.13 -10.98 5.55
CA ARG A 33 -4.66 -11.03 5.52
C ARG A 33 -4.05 -10.01 6.46
N GLU A 34 -2.89 -10.35 6.98
CA GLU A 34 -2.10 -9.43 7.77
C GLU A 34 -1.50 -8.33 6.87
N LEU A 35 -1.32 -7.15 7.46
CA LEU A 35 -0.64 -6.05 6.80
C LEU A 35 0.85 -6.40 6.65
N GLY A 36 1.40 -6.20 5.46
CA GLY A 36 2.84 -6.32 5.17
C GLY A 36 3.67 -5.15 5.71
N ALA A 37 3.44 -4.74 6.96
CA ALA A 37 4.16 -3.66 7.63
C ALA A 37 3.98 -3.69 9.15
N ASP A 38 5.00 -3.23 9.89
CA ASP A 38 5.04 -3.10 11.36
C ASP A 38 4.18 -1.92 11.89
N ALA A 39 3.49 -1.19 11.01
CA ALA A 39 2.73 0.01 11.36
C ALA A 39 1.28 -0.09 10.88
N PRO A 40 0.27 0.02 11.76
CA PRO A 40 -1.15 -0.11 11.40
C PRO A 40 -1.68 1.03 10.50
N TRP A 41 -0.88 2.04 10.22
CA TRP A 41 -1.16 3.12 9.27
C TRP A 41 0.07 3.32 8.36
N ALA A 42 0.48 2.25 7.68
CA ALA A 42 1.75 2.19 6.95
C ALA A 42 1.87 3.31 5.90
N THR A 43 0.85 3.51 5.08
CA THR A 43 0.83 4.57 4.06
C THR A 43 1.04 5.95 4.69
N THR A 44 0.28 6.31 5.73
CA THR A 44 0.39 7.66 6.30
C THR A 44 1.70 7.85 7.05
N ARG A 45 2.23 6.80 7.69
CA ARG A 45 3.57 6.82 8.29
C ARG A 45 4.64 7.13 7.25
N VAL A 46 4.62 6.44 6.12
CA VAL A 46 5.58 6.63 5.02
C VAL A 46 5.50 8.07 4.50
N LEU A 47 4.30 8.60 4.40
CA LEU A 47 4.05 9.99 3.98
C LEU A 47 4.39 11.03 5.06
N GLY A 48 4.86 10.62 6.24
CA GLY A 48 5.33 11.53 7.28
C GLY A 48 4.24 12.03 8.22
N PHE A 49 3.10 11.35 8.34
CA PHE A 49 2.07 11.63 9.34
C PHE A 49 2.29 10.82 10.62
N SER A 50 1.91 11.38 11.77
CA SER A 50 2.11 10.74 13.08
C SER A 50 1.12 9.61 13.40
N HIS A 51 -0.07 9.65 12.82
CA HIS A 51 -1.18 8.73 13.06
C HIS A 51 -1.97 8.45 11.77
N ALA A 52 -3.08 7.71 11.88
CA ALA A 52 -4.12 7.69 10.85
C ALA A 52 -4.51 9.14 10.50
N ALA A 53 -4.20 9.54 9.27
CA ALA A 53 -4.11 10.95 8.88
C ALA A 53 -5.47 11.56 8.53
N TYR A 54 -6.45 11.45 9.45
CA TYR A 54 -7.73 12.14 9.33
C TYR A 54 -7.52 13.65 9.08
N VAL A 55 -8.48 14.30 8.44
CA VAL A 55 -8.48 15.75 8.16
C VAL A 55 -8.03 16.54 9.40
N GLY A 56 -7.01 17.39 9.24
CA GLY A 56 -6.39 18.16 10.34
C GLY A 56 -5.18 17.48 11.01
N THR A 57 -4.82 16.25 10.64
CA THR A 57 -3.64 15.58 11.20
C THR A 57 -2.36 16.22 10.65
N PRO A 58 -1.46 16.73 11.51
CA PRO A 58 -0.24 17.36 11.05
C PRO A 58 0.70 16.32 10.45
N ARG A 59 1.25 16.65 9.29
CA ARG A 59 2.43 16.01 8.74
C ARG A 59 3.63 16.44 9.59
N VAL A 60 4.36 15.48 10.14
CA VAL A 60 5.51 15.70 11.03
C VAL A 60 6.85 15.64 10.30
N ARG A 61 6.86 15.15 9.05
CA ARG A 61 8.04 15.08 8.16
C ARG A 61 7.66 15.45 6.73
N GLU A 62 8.45 16.32 6.10
CA GLU A 62 8.19 16.80 4.73
C GLU A 62 8.65 15.81 3.64
N THR A 63 9.51 14.85 4.00
CA THR A 63 9.99 13.82 3.08
C THR A 63 9.19 12.53 3.24
N ILE A 64 9.09 11.78 2.13
CA ILE A 64 8.54 10.42 2.13
C ILE A 64 9.65 9.45 2.59
N ASP A 65 9.31 8.56 3.50
CA ASP A 65 10.25 7.60 4.10
C ASP A 65 10.35 6.32 3.25
N TRP A 66 10.97 6.45 2.07
CA TRP A 66 11.13 5.35 1.11
C TRP A 66 11.99 4.21 1.65
N ASP A 67 13.04 4.53 2.40
CA ASP A 67 13.92 3.54 3.03
C ASP A 67 13.15 2.66 4.01
N TRP A 68 12.27 3.27 4.82
CA TRP A 68 11.39 2.49 5.69
C TRP A 68 10.44 1.60 4.87
N LEU A 69 9.81 2.13 3.82
CA LEU A 69 8.90 1.34 2.98
C LEU A 69 9.60 0.12 2.36
N ALA A 70 10.78 0.32 1.76
CA ALA A 70 11.59 -0.74 1.18
C ALA A 70 11.95 -1.80 2.23
N ALA A 71 12.37 -1.36 3.43
CA ALA A 71 12.69 -2.27 4.53
C ALA A 71 11.47 -3.09 5.00
N GLN A 72 10.26 -2.53 4.97
CA GLN A 72 9.04 -3.27 5.28
C GLN A 72 8.73 -4.32 4.21
N TRP A 73 8.87 -3.97 2.93
CA TRP A 73 8.61 -4.90 1.84
C TRP A 73 9.63 -6.03 1.77
N GLU A 74 10.90 -5.76 2.09
CA GLU A 74 11.92 -6.81 2.23
C GLU A 74 11.64 -7.74 3.41
N ARG A 75 11.26 -7.17 4.56
CA ARG A 75 10.99 -7.95 5.79
C ARG A 75 9.74 -8.81 5.67
N TRP A 76 8.62 -8.20 5.29
CA TRP A 76 7.31 -8.82 5.31
C TRP A 76 6.99 -9.56 4.02
N ARG A 77 7.67 -9.18 2.92
CA ARG A 77 7.49 -9.72 1.57
C ARG A 77 5.99 -9.88 1.26
N PRO A 78 5.22 -8.78 1.15
CA PRO A 78 3.82 -8.90 0.85
C PRO A 78 3.60 -9.68 -0.45
N THR A 79 2.57 -10.53 -0.48
CA THR A 79 2.22 -11.28 -1.68
C THR A 79 1.50 -10.38 -2.69
N TYR A 80 0.74 -9.40 -2.17
CA TYR A 80 0.17 -8.32 -2.96
C TYR A 80 0.57 -6.94 -2.43
N VAL A 81 0.87 -6.04 -3.37
CA VAL A 81 0.84 -4.60 -3.14
C VAL A 81 -0.38 -4.04 -3.85
N VAL A 82 -1.30 -3.45 -3.09
CA VAL A 82 -2.52 -2.81 -3.61
C VAL A 82 -2.32 -1.31 -3.59
N VAL A 83 -2.43 -0.66 -4.74
CA VAL A 83 -2.21 0.78 -4.88
C VAL A 83 -3.53 1.46 -5.22
N ALA A 84 -4.01 2.30 -4.31
CA ALA A 84 -5.21 3.10 -4.52
C ALA A 84 -4.95 4.20 -5.57
N PRO A 85 -5.96 4.59 -6.37
CA PRO A 85 -5.83 5.71 -7.31
C PRO A 85 -5.59 7.05 -6.58
N ARG A 86 -6.02 7.12 -5.32
CA ARG A 86 -5.86 8.27 -4.44
C ARG A 86 -5.84 7.82 -2.98
N VAL A 87 -5.05 8.48 -2.14
CA VAL A 87 -5.02 8.24 -0.69
C VAL A 87 -6.10 9.09 -0.01
N GLU A 88 -7.35 8.64 -0.07
CA GLU A 88 -8.54 9.43 0.36
C GLU A 88 -8.59 9.76 1.85
N ILE A 89 -7.85 9.03 2.67
CA ILE A 89 -7.74 9.32 4.11
C ILE A 89 -7.07 10.66 4.39
N LEU A 90 -6.33 11.24 3.43
CA LEU A 90 -5.64 12.52 3.58
C LEU A 90 -6.52 13.71 3.20
N GLU A 91 -6.14 14.90 3.68
CA GLU A 91 -6.69 16.16 3.16
C GLU A 91 -6.53 16.25 1.64
N PHE A 92 -7.49 16.91 0.98
CA PHE A 92 -7.58 16.97 -0.48
C PHE A 92 -6.25 17.32 -1.16
N ARG A 93 -5.53 18.33 -0.65
CA ARG A 93 -4.22 18.77 -1.16
C ARG A 93 -3.18 17.66 -1.19
N TYR A 94 -3.11 16.84 -0.13
CA TYR A 94 -2.13 15.77 0.00
C TYR A 94 -2.54 14.54 -0.78
N ALA A 95 -3.83 14.26 -0.86
CA ALA A 95 -4.33 13.13 -1.61
C ALA A 95 -4.04 13.28 -3.13
N GLU A 96 -3.94 14.51 -3.65
CA GLU A 96 -3.44 14.74 -5.02
C GLU A 96 -1.91 14.74 -5.13
N GLU A 97 -1.19 15.25 -4.13
CA GLU A 97 0.28 15.26 -4.10
C GLU A 97 0.85 13.85 -4.08
N PHE A 98 0.24 12.95 -3.30
CA PHE A 98 0.66 11.57 -3.13
C PHE A 98 -0.12 10.59 -4.00
N SER A 99 -0.68 11.07 -5.12
CA SER A 99 -1.22 10.16 -6.11
C SER A 99 -0.06 9.33 -6.68
N PRO A 100 -0.25 8.01 -6.88
CA PRO A 100 0.84 7.14 -7.29
C PRO A 100 1.57 7.56 -8.58
N GLU A 101 0.86 8.22 -9.49
CA GLU A 101 1.41 8.71 -10.77
C GLU A 101 2.46 9.81 -10.58
N LYS A 102 2.45 10.48 -9.41
CA LYS A 102 3.42 11.51 -9.04
C LYS A 102 4.58 10.97 -8.17
N LEU A 103 4.58 9.68 -7.87
CA LEU A 103 5.54 9.03 -6.98
C LEU A 103 6.36 7.99 -7.76
N PRO A 104 7.34 8.41 -8.58
CA PRO A 104 8.14 7.49 -9.37
C PRO A 104 8.93 6.50 -8.50
N GLU A 105 9.33 6.88 -7.29
CA GLU A 105 10.02 6.00 -6.34
C GLU A 105 9.11 4.85 -5.86
N LEU A 106 7.81 5.10 -5.67
CA LEU A 106 6.85 4.03 -5.38
C LEU A 106 6.77 3.04 -6.54
N GLN A 107 6.70 3.56 -7.78
CA GLN A 107 6.62 2.70 -8.97
C GLN A 107 7.91 1.87 -9.15
N LEU A 108 9.08 2.46 -8.90
CA LEU A 108 10.36 1.74 -8.94
C LEU A 108 10.39 0.58 -7.93
N LEU A 109 10.00 0.82 -6.67
CA LEU A 109 9.93 -0.23 -5.65
C LEU A 109 8.97 -1.36 -6.03
N ILE A 110 7.86 -1.03 -6.70
CA ILE A 110 6.90 -2.02 -7.19
C ILE A 110 7.54 -2.83 -8.32
N ASP A 111 8.10 -2.16 -9.33
CA ASP A 111 8.63 -2.80 -10.54
C ASP A 111 9.83 -3.70 -10.26
N GLU A 112 10.56 -3.49 -9.17
CA GLU A 112 11.67 -4.33 -8.72
C GLU A 112 11.24 -5.75 -8.32
N ALA A 113 10.04 -5.92 -7.76
CA ALA A 113 9.63 -7.17 -7.12
C ALA A 113 8.17 -7.59 -7.36
N TYR A 114 7.39 -6.81 -8.11
CA TYR A 114 5.98 -7.05 -8.33
C TYR A 114 5.59 -6.78 -9.78
N GLU A 115 4.60 -7.55 -10.26
CA GLU A 115 4.00 -7.37 -11.59
C GLU A 115 2.54 -6.96 -11.43
N LEU A 116 2.08 -6.03 -12.28
CA LEU A 116 0.67 -5.67 -12.33
C LEU A 116 -0.16 -6.87 -12.76
N GLU A 117 -1.01 -7.38 -11.87
CA GLU A 117 -1.88 -8.51 -12.17
C GLU A 117 -3.23 -8.04 -12.71
N THR A 118 -3.82 -7.01 -12.11
CA THR A 118 -5.12 -6.48 -12.54
C THR A 118 -5.37 -5.06 -12.03
N THR A 119 -6.47 -4.47 -12.49
CA THR A 119 -7.02 -3.21 -11.99
C THR A 119 -8.51 -3.36 -11.69
N ILE A 120 -8.94 -2.96 -10.50
CA ILE A 120 -10.34 -3.05 -10.03
C ILE A 120 -10.73 -1.67 -9.47
N ASP A 121 -11.74 -1.02 -10.04
CA ASP A 121 -12.20 0.32 -9.60
C ASP A 121 -11.07 1.36 -9.47
N GLY A 122 -10.08 1.29 -10.37
CA GLY A 122 -8.90 2.16 -10.36
C GLY A 122 -7.80 1.76 -9.37
N TYR A 123 -8.03 0.76 -8.50
CA TYR A 123 -6.99 0.17 -7.68
C TYR A 123 -6.13 -0.75 -8.54
N ARG A 124 -4.82 -0.54 -8.51
CA ARG A 124 -3.85 -1.40 -9.19
C ARG A 124 -3.37 -2.46 -8.21
N LEU A 125 -3.52 -3.72 -8.59
CA LEU A 125 -3.13 -4.86 -7.75
C LEU A 125 -1.89 -5.49 -8.36
N PHE A 126 -0.79 -5.41 -7.62
CA PHE A 126 0.50 -5.95 -8.03
C PHE A 126 0.81 -7.20 -7.23
N ARG A 127 1.16 -8.28 -7.93
CA ARG A 127 1.51 -9.56 -7.31
C ARG A 127 3.02 -9.70 -7.27
N ARG A 128 3.56 -10.19 -6.16
CA ARG A 128 4.99 -10.43 -6.00
C ARG A 128 5.48 -11.41 -7.06
N THR A 129 6.54 -11.05 -7.77
CA THR A 129 7.20 -11.96 -8.71
C THR A 129 7.91 -13.05 -7.91
N SER A 130 7.81 -14.31 -8.37
CA SER A 130 8.66 -15.37 -7.82
C SER A 130 10.12 -14.99 -8.07
N PRO A 131 11.04 -15.25 -7.11
CA PRO A 131 12.45 -15.01 -7.35
C PRO A 131 12.85 -15.77 -8.61
N ARG A 132 13.41 -15.06 -9.59
CA ARG A 132 14.04 -15.68 -10.76
C ARG A 132 15.20 -16.53 -10.23
N ASN A 133 15.05 -17.85 -10.34
CA ASN A 133 16.13 -18.81 -10.11
C ASN A 133 17.30 -18.53 -11.07
#